data_AF-A0A183GYH3-F1
#
_entry.id   AF-A0A183GYH3-F1
#
_cell.length_a   1.000
_cell.length_b   1.000
_cell.length_c   1.000
_cell.angle_alpha   90.00
_cell.angle_beta   90.00
_cell.angle_gamma   90.00
#
_symmetry.space_group_name_H-M   'P 1'
#
loop_
_entity.id
_entity.type
_entity.pdbx_description
1 polymer ?
#
loop_
_entity_poly.entity_id
_entity_poly.type
_entity_poly.pdbx_seq_one_letter_code
_entity_poly.pdbx_strand_id
1 'polypeptide(L)'
;MSSYKLYYFDFMGRAEIIRLIFAQAEIPYEDIRIQREEWDSYKQKMPFKQLPVLEVDGKMLSQSIAIILYLAKKFDLVGENEWEFAQVIELLGVGEDLITHSVPWFKCEDAAKKKEILAEFEAKHLVPTFRLLEDILAKNGTGYFVGKKLTAADLDMLCMVGLFSSLCPNSIAQLTNLNDFKDRIMKLPKIKKWIETRPKTDF
;
A
#
# COMPACT_ATOMS: atom_id res chain seq x y z
N MET A 1 21.01 15.50 5.01
CA MET A 1 19.90 14.53 4.83
C MET A 1 19.89 14.13 3.37
N SER A 2 19.60 12.86 3.04
CA SER A 2 19.43 12.45 1.64
C SER A 2 18.28 13.23 0.99
N SER A 3 18.43 13.59 -0.28
CA SER A 3 17.35 14.14 -1.10
C SER A 3 16.52 13.00 -1.68
N TYR A 4 15.20 13.05 -1.48
CA TYR A 4 14.25 12.05 -1.96
C TYR A 4 13.27 12.65 -2.96
N LYS A 5 13.05 11.93 -4.07
CA LYS A 5 11.96 12.24 -5.01
C LYS A 5 11.18 10.97 -5.34
N LEU A 6 9.87 11.01 -5.22
CA LEU A 6 8.98 9.91 -5.56
C LEU A 6 8.22 10.26 -6.83
N TYR A 7 8.43 9.50 -7.89
CA TYR A 7 7.72 9.63 -9.15
C TYR A 7 6.58 8.62 -9.19
N TYR A 8 5.35 9.11 -9.33
CA TYR A 8 4.18 8.27 -9.58
C TYR A 8 3.09 9.04 -10.32
N PHE A 9 2.06 8.35 -10.78
CA PHE A 9 0.86 9.02 -11.29
C PHE A 9 0.14 9.79 -10.18
N ASP A 10 -0.72 10.74 -10.58
CA ASP A 10 -1.52 11.54 -9.66
C ASP A 10 -2.73 10.78 -9.08
N PHE A 11 -2.44 9.67 -8.40
CA PHE A 11 -3.35 8.90 -7.57
C PHE A 11 -2.57 8.15 -6.48
N MET A 12 -3.25 7.50 -5.54
CA MET A 12 -2.61 6.80 -4.43
C MET A 12 -1.88 5.56 -4.95
N GLY A 13 -2.63 4.55 -5.40
CA GLY A 13 -2.14 3.33 -6.02
C GLY A 13 -0.95 2.69 -5.31
N ARG A 14 0.02 2.18 -6.09
CA ARG A 14 1.22 1.49 -5.58
C ARG A 14 2.22 2.42 -4.86
N ALA A 15 2.05 3.73 -4.98
CA ALA A 15 2.92 4.69 -4.31
C ALA A 15 2.44 5.06 -2.90
N GLU A 16 1.19 4.79 -2.55
CA GLU A 16 0.62 5.31 -1.31
C GLU A 16 1.31 4.80 -0.05
N ILE A 17 1.63 3.51 -0.01
CA ILE A 17 2.43 2.95 1.08
C ILE A 17 3.80 3.64 1.19
N ILE A 18 4.44 3.98 0.07
CA ILE A 18 5.73 4.70 0.07
C ILE A 18 5.56 6.08 0.70
N ARG A 19 4.47 6.79 0.36
CA ARG A 19 4.11 8.09 0.96
C ARG A 19 3.82 7.96 2.47
N LEU A 20 3.11 6.91 2.88
CA LEU A 20 2.84 6.61 4.29
C LEU A 20 4.12 6.33 5.08
N ILE A 21 5.10 5.65 4.48
CA ILE A 21 6.41 5.43 5.11
C ILE A 21 7.12 6.76 5.34
N PHE A 22 7.15 7.66 4.34
CA PHE A 22 7.71 9.01 4.51
C PHE A 22 6.97 9.81 5.59
N ALA A 23 5.64 9.76 5.60
CA ALA A 23 4.82 10.43 6.60
C ALA A 23 5.11 9.91 8.02
N GLN A 24 5.17 8.60 8.20
CA GLN A 24 5.46 7.97 9.48
C GLN A 24 6.88 8.29 9.98
N ALA A 25 7.85 8.33 9.07
CA ALA A 25 9.23 8.69 9.37
C ALA A 25 9.45 10.20 9.54
N GLU A 26 8.46 11.03 9.17
CA GLU A 26 8.56 12.50 9.09
C GLU A 26 9.75 12.97 8.25
N ILE A 27 10.05 12.23 7.18
CA ILE A 27 11.13 12.55 6.26
C ILE A 27 10.56 13.32 5.07
N PRO A 28 11.06 14.54 4.80
CA PRO A 28 10.62 15.30 3.64
C PRO A 28 11.09 14.63 2.34
N TYR A 29 10.23 14.69 1.33
CA TYR A 29 10.51 14.21 -0.03
C TYR A 29 9.73 15.05 -1.04
N GLU A 30 10.18 15.05 -2.30
CA GLU A 30 9.45 15.64 -3.42
C GLU A 30 8.47 14.60 -3.98
N ASP A 31 7.15 14.82 -3.87
CA ASP A 31 6.10 13.95 -4.42
C ASP A 31 5.76 14.37 -5.85
N ILE A 32 6.48 13.82 -6.83
CA ILE A 32 6.33 14.15 -8.25
C ILE A 32 5.18 13.33 -8.84
N ARG A 33 4.06 14.02 -9.03
CA ARG A 33 2.79 13.48 -9.56
C ARG A 33 2.69 13.75 -11.06
N ILE A 34 2.82 12.70 -11.84
CA ILE A 34 2.86 12.74 -13.30
C ILE A 34 1.43 12.57 -13.83
N GLN A 35 0.95 13.49 -14.66
CA GLN A 35 -0.33 13.33 -15.34
C GLN A 35 -0.20 12.27 -16.46
N ARG A 36 -1.30 11.59 -16.82
CA ARG A 36 -1.24 10.48 -17.79
C ARG A 36 -0.72 10.92 -19.15
N GLU A 37 -1.04 12.15 -19.54
CA GLU A 37 -0.66 12.79 -20.79
C GLU A 37 0.84 13.11 -20.84
N GLU A 38 1.47 13.31 -19.68
CA GLU A 38 2.90 13.61 -19.55
C GLU A 38 3.76 12.34 -19.52
N TRP A 39 3.14 11.18 -19.27
CA TRP A 39 3.84 9.93 -19.00
C TRP A 39 4.87 9.56 -20.06
N ASP A 40 4.55 9.74 -21.34
CA ASP A 40 5.45 9.38 -22.44
C ASP A 40 6.78 10.15 -22.38
N SER A 41 6.78 11.39 -21.86
CA SER A 41 7.99 12.21 -21.68
C SER A 41 8.88 11.73 -20.52
N TYR A 42 8.29 11.07 -19.52
CA TYR A 42 8.99 10.49 -18.37
C TYR A 42 9.42 9.05 -18.62
N LYS A 43 8.67 8.30 -19.43
CA LYS A 43 8.81 6.86 -19.59
C LYS A 43 10.22 6.41 -19.95
N GLN A 44 10.89 7.12 -20.87
CA GLN A 44 12.25 6.76 -21.29
C GLN A 44 13.31 7.11 -20.22
N LYS A 45 12.98 7.97 -19.25
CA LYS A 45 13.85 8.35 -18.13
C LYS A 45 13.74 7.38 -16.95
N MET A 46 12.68 6.56 -16.89
CA MET A 46 12.46 5.59 -15.80
C MET A 46 13.20 4.28 -16.07
N PRO A 47 13.91 3.68 -15.08
CA PRO A 47 14.78 2.52 -15.30
C PRO A 47 14.11 1.33 -16.00
N PHE A 48 12.88 1.01 -15.62
CA PHE A 48 12.08 -0.07 -16.22
C PHE A 48 10.88 0.43 -17.01
N LYS A 49 10.87 1.72 -17.41
CA LYS A 49 9.75 2.34 -18.14
C LYS A 49 8.40 2.14 -17.42
N GLN A 50 8.44 2.15 -16.10
CA GLN A 50 7.33 1.92 -15.18
C GLN A 50 7.44 2.85 -13.98
N LEU A 51 6.33 3.02 -13.27
CA LEU A 51 6.21 3.74 -12.01
C LEU A 51 5.65 2.77 -10.94
N PRO A 52 5.96 2.97 -9.64
CA PRO A 52 6.72 4.08 -9.06
C PRO A 52 8.25 3.96 -9.23
N VAL A 53 8.92 5.11 -9.11
CA VAL A 53 10.38 5.24 -9.01
C VAL A 53 10.73 6.17 -7.86
N LEU A 54 11.65 5.76 -7.00
CA LEU A 54 12.26 6.59 -5.99
C LEU A 54 13.65 7.03 -6.46
N GLU A 55 13.93 8.32 -6.43
CA GLU A 55 15.27 8.86 -6.57
C GLU A 55 15.84 9.21 -5.19
N VAL A 56 17.04 8.71 -4.90
CA VAL A 56 17.79 8.98 -3.66
C VAL A 56 19.16 9.52 -4.03
N ASP A 57 19.41 10.80 -3.75
CA ASP A 57 20.68 11.45 -4.05
C ASP A 57 21.13 11.25 -5.53
N GLY A 58 20.18 11.39 -6.46
CA GLY A 58 20.38 11.21 -7.91
C GLY A 58 20.35 9.75 -8.39
N LYS A 59 20.22 8.76 -7.50
CA LYS A 59 20.16 7.33 -7.87
C LYS A 59 18.71 6.86 -7.92
N MET A 60 18.30 6.26 -9.03
CA MET A 60 16.93 5.76 -9.22
C MET A 60 16.76 4.31 -8.79
N LEU A 61 15.69 4.03 -8.05
CA LEU A 61 15.21 2.72 -7.63
C LEU A 61 13.75 2.56 -8.07
N SER A 62 13.46 1.55 -8.88
CA SER A 62 12.08 1.22 -9.32
C SER A 62 11.52 0.02 -8.55
N GLN A 63 10.29 -0.37 -8.86
CA GLN A 63 9.50 -1.43 -8.22
C GLN A 63 9.03 -1.04 -6.81
N SER A 64 7.71 -0.98 -6.61
CA SER A 64 7.12 -0.54 -5.34
C SER A 64 7.65 -1.33 -4.16
N ILE A 65 7.68 -2.66 -4.23
CA ILE A 65 8.16 -3.52 -3.13
C ILE A 65 9.63 -3.25 -2.80
N ALA A 66 10.49 -3.07 -3.81
CA ALA A 66 11.90 -2.76 -3.57
C ALA A 66 12.08 -1.40 -2.90
N ILE A 67 11.31 -0.39 -3.32
CA ILE A 67 11.31 0.94 -2.71
C ILE A 67 10.80 0.87 -1.26
N ILE A 68 9.70 0.16 -1.02
CA ILE A 68 9.11 -0.06 0.30
C ILE A 68 10.14 -0.68 1.24
N LEU A 69 10.79 -1.77 0.84
CA LEU A 69 11.78 -2.46 1.68
C LEU A 69 13.03 -1.60 1.94
N TYR A 70 13.50 -0.85 0.94
CA TYR A 70 14.61 0.08 1.11
C TYR A 70 14.32 1.13 2.20
N LEU A 71 13.15 1.78 2.12
CA LEU A 71 12.75 2.81 3.10
C LEU A 71 12.38 2.21 4.45
N ALA A 72 11.66 1.09 4.48
CA ALA A 72 11.27 0.41 5.70
C ALA A 72 12.51 0.01 6.51
N LYS A 73 13.54 -0.53 5.86
CA LYS A 73 14.81 -0.85 6.53
C LYS A 73 15.53 0.39 7.03
N LYS A 74 15.49 1.49 6.27
CA LYS A 74 16.14 2.76 6.64
C LYS A 74 15.45 3.44 7.83
N PHE A 75 14.14 3.22 8.00
CA PHE A 75 13.32 3.88 9.01
C PHE A 75 12.77 2.93 10.09
N ASP A 76 13.38 1.76 10.26
CA ASP A 76 13.07 0.79 11.33
C ASP A 76 11.61 0.28 11.33
N LEU A 77 11.10 -0.06 10.13
CA LEU A 77 9.74 -0.57 9.90
C LEU A 77 9.73 -2.02 9.38
N VAL A 78 10.75 -2.82 9.73
CA VAL A 78 10.97 -4.18 9.21
C VAL A 78 10.80 -5.29 10.26
N GLY A 79 10.38 -4.95 11.47
CA GLY A 79 10.31 -5.90 12.59
C GLY A 79 11.64 -6.00 13.36
N GLU A 80 11.65 -6.77 14.45
CA GLU A 80 12.78 -6.81 15.41
C GLU A 80 13.81 -7.91 15.10
N ASN A 81 13.49 -8.87 14.24
CA ASN A 81 14.37 -10.00 13.90
C ASN A 81 14.16 -10.50 12.47
N GLU A 82 15.00 -11.43 12.03
CA GLU A 82 14.96 -11.97 10.65
C GLU A 82 13.64 -12.65 10.31
N TRP A 83 12.98 -13.28 11.29
CA TRP A 83 11.69 -13.93 11.08
C TRP A 83 10.58 -12.89 10.89
N GLU A 84 10.52 -11.88 11.75
CA GLU A 84 9.56 -10.77 11.60
C GLU A 84 9.78 -10.03 10.28
N PHE A 85 11.03 -9.83 9.85
CA PHE A 85 11.33 -9.26 8.54
C PHE A 85 10.78 -10.11 7.39
N ALA A 86 10.92 -11.44 7.47
CA ALA A 86 10.33 -12.34 6.49
C ALA A 86 8.80 -12.25 6.46
N GLN A 87 8.15 -12.15 7.61
CA GLN A 87 6.70 -11.97 7.70
C GLN A 87 6.24 -10.61 7.15
N VAL A 88 7.04 -9.55 7.30
CA VAL A 88 6.75 -8.27 6.65
C VAL A 88 6.77 -8.43 5.13
N ILE A 89 7.77 -9.12 4.57
CA ILE A 89 7.85 -9.39 3.13
C ILE A 89 6.69 -10.26 2.66
N GLU A 90 6.32 -11.29 3.42
CA GLU A 90 5.18 -12.17 3.14
C GLU A 90 3.90 -11.35 2.95
N LEU A 91 3.60 -10.44 3.88
CA LEU A 91 2.40 -9.62 3.81
C LEU A 91 2.42 -8.58 2.69
N LEU A 92 3.60 -8.03 2.36
CA LEU A 92 3.74 -7.21 1.14
C LEU A 92 3.44 -8.02 -0.12
N GLY A 93 3.78 -9.31 -0.15
CA GLY A 93 3.40 -10.23 -1.21
C GLY A 93 1.90 -10.46 -1.29
N VAL A 94 1.23 -10.64 -0.15
CA VAL A 94 -0.24 -10.76 -0.08
C VAL A 94 -0.93 -9.50 -0.61
N GLY A 95 -0.42 -8.31 -0.29
CA GLY A 95 -0.93 -7.05 -0.84
C GLY A 95 -0.75 -6.98 -2.36
N GLU A 96 0.43 -7.38 -2.86
CA GLU A 96 0.71 -7.43 -4.30
C GLU A 96 -0.23 -8.40 -5.04
N ASP A 97 -0.54 -9.55 -4.45
CA ASP A 97 -1.48 -10.51 -5.00
C ASP A 97 -2.88 -9.92 -5.10
N LEU A 98 -3.37 -9.23 -4.05
CA LEU A 98 -4.67 -8.54 -4.10
C LEU A 98 -4.71 -7.50 -5.23
N ILE A 99 -3.66 -6.69 -5.37
CA ILE A 99 -3.56 -5.72 -6.46
C ILE A 99 -3.57 -6.44 -7.81
N THR A 100 -2.77 -7.48 -7.98
CA THR A 100 -2.66 -8.24 -9.23
C THR A 100 -3.99 -8.85 -9.65
N HIS A 101 -4.70 -9.49 -8.73
CA HIS A 101 -6.02 -10.06 -8.98
C HIS A 101 -7.09 -9.00 -9.28
N SER A 102 -6.91 -7.76 -8.80
CA SER A 102 -7.82 -6.64 -9.09
C SER A 102 -7.52 -5.91 -10.41
N VAL A 103 -6.38 -6.16 -11.07
CA VAL A 103 -6.01 -5.49 -12.34
C VAL A 103 -7.09 -5.57 -13.43
N PRO A 104 -7.77 -6.71 -13.66
CA PRO A 104 -8.85 -6.78 -14.65
C PRO A 104 -9.97 -5.78 -14.36
N TRP A 105 -10.31 -5.54 -13.09
CA TRP A 105 -11.31 -4.56 -12.70
C TRP A 105 -10.85 -3.13 -12.98
N PHE A 106 -9.61 -2.80 -12.64
CA PHE A 106 -9.02 -1.47 -12.91
C PHE A 106 -8.96 -1.13 -14.40
N LYS A 107 -8.72 -2.14 -15.25
CA LYS A 107 -8.62 -1.97 -16.71
C LYS A 107 -9.97 -2.06 -17.44
N CYS A 108 -11.05 -2.40 -16.76
CA CYS A 108 -12.36 -2.53 -17.38
C CYS A 108 -13.05 -1.16 -17.46
N GLU A 109 -13.41 -0.77 -18.69
CA GLU A 109 -14.19 0.45 -18.99
C GLU A 109 -15.71 0.16 -19.06
N ASP A 110 -16.09 -1.07 -19.38
CA ASP A 110 -17.50 -1.49 -19.47
C ASP A 110 -18.10 -1.65 -18.07
N ALA A 111 -19.12 -0.84 -17.76
CA ALA A 111 -19.71 -0.80 -16.42
C ALA A 111 -20.41 -2.10 -16.01
N ALA A 112 -20.99 -2.86 -16.95
CA ALA A 112 -21.67 -4.11 -16.63
C ALA A 112 -20.65 -5.21 -16.31
N LYS A 113 -19.65 -5.38 -17.19
CA LYS A 113 -18.55 -6.34 -16.96
C LYS A 113 -17.75 -6.00 -15.71
N LYS A 114 -17.56 -4.72 -15.42
CA LYS A 114 -16.83 -4.27 -14.23
C LYS A 114 -17.48 -4.74 -12.93
N LYS A 115 -18.82 -4.82 -12.87
CA LYS A 115 -19.55 -5.37 -11.71
C LYS A 115 -19.32 -6.88 -11.56
N GLU A 116 -19.35 -7.61 -12.67
CA GLU A 116 -19.12 -9.06 -12.68
C GLU A 116 -17.69 -9.41 -12.25
N ILE A 117 -16.69 -8.71 -12.80
CA ILE A 117 -15.27 -8.88 -12.43
C ILE A 117 -15.05 -8.55 -10.95
N LEU A 118 -15.68 -7.49 -10.44
CA LEU A 118 -15.55 -7.13 -9.02
C LEU A 118 -16.15 -8.21 -8.12
N ALA A 119 -17.33 -8.72 -8.44
CA ALA A 119 -17.98 -9.78 -7.67
C ALA A 119 -17.15 -11.08 -7.67
N GLU A 120 -16.56 -11.44 -8.81
CA GLU A 120 -15.67 -12.59 -8.90
C GLU A 120 -14.39 -12.39 -8.07
N PHE A 121 -13.75 -11.22 -8.19
CA PHE A 121 -12.59 -10.86 -7.38
C PHE A 121 -12.91 -10.89 -5.88
N GLU A 122 -14.05 -10.31 -5.50
CA GLU A 122 -14.51 -10.26 -4.11
C GLU A 122 -14.64 -11.67 -3.53
N ALA A 123 -15.34 -12.55 -4.26
CA ALA A 123 -15.62 -13.91 -3.81
C ALA A 123 -14.38 -14.82 -3.79
N LYS A 124 -13.52 -14.73 -4.82
CA LYS A 124 -12.39 -15.66 -5.00
C LYS A 124 -11.11 -15.23 -4.31
N HIS A 125 -10.89 -13.93 -4.16
CA HIS A 125 -9.61 -13.39 -3.70
C HIS A 125 -9.78 -12.52 -2.45
N LEU A 126 -10.67 -11.53 -2.47
CA LEU A 126 -10.74 -10.55 -1.39
C LEU A 126 -11.23 -11.15 -0.07
N VAL A 127 -12.42 -11.74 -0.05
CA VAL A 127 -13.04 -12.27 1.18
C VAL A 127 -12.18 -13.37 1.82
N PRO A 128 -11.64 -14.36 1.07
CA PRO A 128 -10.73 -15.34 1.64
C PRO A 128 -9.48 -14.71 2.26
N THR A 129 -8.83 -13.78 1.56
CA THR A 129 -7.62 -13.11 2.07
C THR A 129 -7.94 -12.29 3.32
N PHE A 130 -9.03 -11.52 3.34
CA PHE A 130 -9.41 -10.73 4.51
C PHE A 130 -9.70 -11.58 5.75
N ARG A 131 -10.28 -12.77 5.58
CA ARG A 131 -10.44 -13.73 6.68
C ARG A 131 -9.09 -14.24 7.21
N LEU A 132 -8.13 -14.52 6.33
CA LEU A 132 -6.78 -14.90 6.76
C LEU A 132 -6.06 -13.75 7.48
N LEU A 133 -6.24 -12.51 7.02
CA LEU A 133 -5.68 -11.33 7.69
C LEU A 133 -6.31 -11.10 9.09
N GLU A 134 -7.61 -11.33 9.23
CA GLU A 134 -8.31 -11.34 10.52
C GLU A 134 -7.67 -12.36 11.48
N ASP A 135 -7.46 -13.59 11.01
CA ASP A 135 -6.84 -14.66 11.81
C ASP A 135 -5.39 -14.34 12.20
N ILE A 136 -4.62 -13.72 11.31
CA ILE A 136 -3.24 -13.29 11.58
C ILE A 136 -3.22 -12.24 12.70
N LEU A 137 -4.10 -11.23 12.64
CA LEU A 137 -4.22 -10.21 13.68
C LEU A 137 -4.64 -10.82 15.03
N ALA A 138 -5.65 -11.70 15.01
CA ALA A 138 -6.12 -12.39 16.21
C ALA A 138 -5.02 -13.25 16.85
N LYS A 139 -4.24 -13.97 16.04
CA LYS A 139 -3.13 -14.81 16.51
C LYS A 139 -1.97 -13.99 17.06
N ASN A 140 -1.63 -12.86 16.45
CA ASN A 140 -0.54 -12.02 16.92
C ASN A 140 -0.93 -11.29 18.22
N GLY A 141 -2.18 -10.81 18.34
CA GLY A 141 -2.73 -10.25 19.58
C GLY A 141 -2.15 -8.91 20.02
N THR A 142 -1.23 -8.31 19.26
CA THR A 142 -0.64 -6.98 19.55
C THR A 142 -1.38 -5.83 18.84
N GLY A 143 -2.35 -6.18 18.00
CA GLY A 143 -3.04 -5.28 17.08
C GLY A 143 -2.26 -4.94 15.82
N TYR A 144 -0.97 -5.28 15.73
CA TYR A 144 -0.16 -5.19 14.51
C TYR A 144 -0.18 -6.53 13.78
N PHE A 145 0.14 -6.53 12.49
CA PHE A 145 0.27 -7.76 11.72
C PHE A 145 1.52 -8.57 12.08
N VAL A 146 2.62 -7.89 12.39
CA VAL A 146 3.92 -8.50 12.71
C VAL A 146 4.47 -7.93 14.00
N GLY A 147 4.92 -8.81 14.90
CA GLY A 147 5.56 -8.41 16.15
C GLY A 147 4.66 -7.52 17.01
N LYS A 148 5.26 -6.52 17.67
CA LYS A 148 4.57 -5.66 18.65
C LYS A 148 4.58 -4.16 18.31
N LYS A 149 5.07 -3.79 17.13
CA LYS A 149 5.28 -2.42 16.68
C LYS A 149 4.85 -2.27 15.23
N LEU A 150 4.65 -1.02 14.82
CA LEU A 150 4.31 -0.68 13.44
C LEU A 150 5.43 -1.10 12.48
N THR A 151 5.05 -1.77 11.40
CA THR A 151 5.93 -2.17 10.30
C THR A 151 5.38 -1.70 8.94
N ALA A 152 6.15 -1.90 7.88
CA ALA A 152 5.67 -1.67 6.51
C ALA A 152 4.48 -2.57 6.14
N ALA A 153 4.35 -3.76 6.74
CA ALA A 153 3.20 -4.62 6.51
C ALA A 153 1.89 -3.97 6.98
N ASP A 154 1.91 -3.29 8.13
CA ASP A 154 0.73 -2.58 8.63
C ASP A 154 0.35 -1.39 7.71
N LEU A 155 1.34 -0.68 7.17
CA LEU A 155 1.08 0.42 6.23
C LEU A 155 0.54 -0.07 4.89
N ASP A 156 1.03 -1.22 4.41
CA ASP A 156 0.51 -1.87 3.20
C ASP A 156 -0.92 -2.35 3.41
N MET A 157 -1.16 -3.08 4.49
CA MET A 157 -2.48 -3.60 4.82
C MET A 157 -3.48 -2.47 5.09
N LEU A 158 -3.06 -1.33 5.65
CA LEU A 158 -3.92 -0.14 5.71
C LEU A 158 -4.37 0.30 4.29
N CYS A 159 -3.46 0.33 3.32
CA CYS A 159 -3.80 0.66 1.93
C CYS A 159 -4.77 -0.36 1.34
N MET A 160 -4.47 -1.66 1.48
CA MET A 160 -5.28 -2.73 0.90
C MET A 160 -6.67 -2.78 1.53
N VAL A 161 -6.74 -2.81 2.86
CA VAL A 161 -8.00 -2.81 3.60
C VAL A 161 -8.79 -1.54 3.30
N GLY A 162 -8.15 -0.37 3.28
CA GLY A 162 -8.79 0.90 2.95
C GLY A 162 -9.42 0.90 1.56
N LEU A 163 -8.67 0.53 0.53
CA LEU A 163 -9.14 0.47 -0.85
C LEU A 163 -10.29 -0.53 -1.02
N PHE A 164 -10.06 -1.78 -0.65
CA PHE A 164 -11.02 -2.83 -0.98
C PHE A 164 -12.25 -2.84 -0.07
N SER A 165 -12.17 -2.38 1.17
CA SER A 165 -13.38 -2.13 1.98
C SER A 165 -14.22 -0.99 1.44
N SER A 166 -13.62 0.00 0.75
CA SER A 166 -14.40 1.04 0.07
C SER A 166 -15.13 0.51 -1.16
N LEU A 167 -14.54 -0.45 -1.89
CA LEU A 167 -15.13 -1.06 -3.08
C LEU A 167 -16.16 -2.15 -2.75
N CYS A 168 -15.88 -2.93 -1.71
CA CYS A 168 -16.66 -4.07 -1.25
C CYS A 168 -16.95 -3.94 0.25
N PRO A 169 -17.86 -3.05 0.70
CA PRO A 169 -18.05 -2.76 2.12
C PRO A 169 -18.43 -3.98 2.97
N ASN A 170 -19.14 -4.95 2.39
CA ASN A 170 -19.58 -6.14 3.10
C ASN A 170 -18.43 -7.13 3.38
N SER A 171 -17.32 -7.05 2.64
CA SER A 171 -16.17 -7.95 2.78
C SER A 171 -15.47 -7.84 4.15
N ILE A 172 -15.61 -6.71 4.83
CA ILE A 172 -15.00 -6.44 6.14
C ILE A 172 -16.01 -6.37 7.29
N ALA A 173 -17.32 -6.35 7.01
CA ALA A 173 -18.34 -5.96 7.99
C ALA A 173 -18.37 -6.83 9.27
N GLN A 174 -17.89 -8.07 9.21
CA GLN A 174 -17.86 -9.01 10.34
C GLN A 174 -16.44 -9.30 10.86
N LEU A 175 -15.42 -8.63 10.32
CA LEU A 175 -14.01 -8.86 10.67
C LEU A 175 -13.57 -7.83 11.71
N THR A 176 -13.72 -8.19 12.98
CA THR A 176 -13.58 -7.23 14.09
C THR A 176 -12.13 -6.77 14.24
N ASN A 177 -11.17 -7.71 14.23
CA ASN A 177 -9.76 -7.37 14.39
C ASN A 177 -9.25 -6.52 13.23
N LEU A 178 -9.71 -6.78 12.00
CA LEU A 178 -9.32 -6.03 10.81
C LEU A 178 -9.89 -4.61 10.81
N ASN A 179 -11.14 -4.42 11.27
CA ASN A 179 -11.72 -3.10 11.48
C ASN A 179 -10.97 -2.33 12.57
N ASP A 180 -10.73 -2.96 13.72
CA ASP A 180 -9.99 -2.35 14.83
C ASP A 180 -8.57 -1.97 14.42
N PHE A 181 -7.89 -2.85 13.66
CA PHE A 181 -6.60 -2.56 13.04
C PHE A 181 -6.67 -1.30 12.16
N LYS A 182 -7.60 -1.26 11.19
CA LYS A 182 -7.75 -0.14 10.26
C LYS A 182 -7.93 1.17 11.03
N ASP A 183 -8.86 1.17 11.98
CA ASP A 183 -9.17 2.32 12.83
C ASP A 183 -7.96 2.80 13.63
N ARG A 184 -7.23 1.86 14.22
CA ARG A 184 -6.05 2.14 15.05
C ARG A 184 -4.92 2.76 14.23
N ILE A 185 -4.58 2.17 13.07
CA ILE A 185 -3.50 2.70 12.22
C ILE A 185 -3.89 4.08 11.66
N MET A 186 -5.15 4.28 11.24
CA MET A 186 -5.64 5.59 10.76
C MET A 186 -5.58 6.68 11.84
N LYS A 187 -5.66 6.32 13.13
CA LYS A 187 -5.60 7.26 14.26
C LYS A 187 -4.17 7.62 14.67
N LEU A 188 -3.14 6.94 14.15
CA LEU A 188 -1.75 7.30 14.44
C LEU A 188 -1.48 8.74 13.97
N PRO A 189 -0.91 9.64 14.82
CA PRO A 189 -0.88 11.08 14.53
C PRO A 189 -0.27 11.44 13.17
N LYS A 190 0.83 10.78 12.80
CA LYS A 190 1.56 11.03 11.55
C LYS A 190 0.80 10.53 10.32
N ILE A 191 0.18 9.35 10.44
CA ILE A 191 -0.65 8.75 9.40
C ILE A 191 -1.93 9.56 9.19
N LYS A 192 -2.61 9.90 10.29
CA LYS A 192 -3.80 10.76 10.30
C LYS A 192 -3.53 12.08 9.58
N LYS A 193 -2.44 12.76 9.97
CA LYS A 193 -2.01 14.02 9.34
C LYS A 193 -1.88 13.85 7.82
N TRP A 194 -1.19 12.81 7.35
CA TRP A 194 -1.05 12.54 5.92
C TRP A 194 -2.40 12.31 5.24
N ILE A 195 -3.27 11.47 5.78
CA ILE A 195 -4.59 11.18 5.20
C ILE A 195 -5.46 12.44 5.10
N GLU A 196 -5.38 13.33 6.09
CA GLU A 196 -6.10 14.60 6.11
C GLU A 196 -5.56 15.61 5.08
N THR A 197 -4.24 15.65 4.88
CA THR A 197 -3.59 16.65 4.01
C THR A 197 -3.27 16.18 2.59
N ARG A 198 -3.27 14.87 2.32
CA ARG A 198 -2.94 14.34 0.98
C ARG A 198 -4.01 14.77 -0.04
N PRO A 199 -3.63 14.90 -1.33
CA PRO A 199 -4.60 15.13 -2.41
C PRO A 199 -5.74 14.11 -2.40
N LYS A 200 -6.94 14.54 -2.75
CA LYS A 200 -8.11 13.66 -2.87
C LYS A 200 -8.17 13.11 -4.29
N THR A 201 -8.00 11.80 -4.43
CA THR A 201 -8.02 11.05 -5.69
C THR A 201 -8.95 9.84 -5.56
N ASP A 202 -9.48 9.34 -6.68
CA ASP A 202 -10.48 8.25 -6.69
C ASP A 202 -9.94 6.91 -6.12
N PHE A 203 -8.61 6.74 -6.19
CA PHE A 203 -7.85 5.58 -5.70
C PHE A 203 -6.37 5.97 -5.59
#